data_AF-A0A842KVL2-F1
#
_entry.id   AF-A0A842KVL2-F1
#
_cell.length_a   1.000
_cell.length_b   1.000
_cell.length_c   1.000
_cell.angle_alpha   90.00
_cell.angle_beta   90.00
_cell.angle_gamma   90.00
#
_symmetry.space_group_name_H-M   'P 1'
#
loop_
_entity.id
_entity.type
_entity.pdbx_description
1 polymer ?
#
loop_
_entity_poly.entity_id
_entity_poly.type
_entity_poly.pdbx_seq_one_letter_code
_entity_poly.pdbx_strand_id
1 'polypeptide(L)'
;DELGRKFSDIDFASYSKFRVDVRKLYSNNGWIEDQYFTRIFGHRRLLYYYGSDKKIHSDIFFDRLEFNHIIEFEGRLEVDKPTIPLAELFLEKMQIVMINEKDVIDTIMLLREHEVGEGDKEQINAPYIAKILAGDWGFWKTVTQNMEKVKNYSINSTKLSDEDKKIVLERIEKLLRAIDKEEKTLSWKLRAKVGEKKKWYKDVEEVYR
;
A
#
# COMPACT_ATOMS: atom_id res chain seq x y z
N ASP A 1 12.47 14.04 15.31
CA ASP A 1 11.43 14.99 15.79
C ASP A 1 11.21 14.76 17.29
N GLU A 2 10.28 15.47 17.95
CA GLU A 2 9.94 15.27 19.37
C GLU A 2 9.51 13.83 19.71
N LEU A 3 9.17 13.03 18.69
CA LEU A 3 8.82 11.61 18.78
C LEU A 3 10.01 10.67 18.55
N GLY A 4 11.22 11.20 18.34
CA GLY A 4 12.42 10.41 18.08
C GLY A 4 12.39 9.64 16.77
N ARG A 5 11.53 10.02 15.80
CA ARG A 5 11.44 9.32 14.51
C ARG A 5 12.76 9.41 13.76
N LYS A 6 13.29 8.24 13.41
CA LYS A 6 14.42 8.10 12.49
C LYS A 6 13.85 7.83 11.10
N PHE A 7 13.97 8.80 10.21
CA PHE A 7 13.68 8.56 8.80
C PHE A 7 14.82 7.71 8.22
N SER A 8 14.52 6.43 7.99
CA SER A 8 15.48 5.45 7.46
C SER A 8 15.27 5.17 5.97
N ASP A 9 14.04 5.37 5.50
CA ASP A 9 13.49 4.85 4.26
C ASP A 9 12.74 5.95 3.51
N ILE A 10 12.93 6.00 2.19
CA ILE A 10 12.19 6.88 1.28
C ILE A 10 11.75 6.05 0.07
N ASP A 11 10.46 5.80 -0.03
CA ASP A 11 9.86 5.06 -1.14
C ASP A 11 9.37 5.99 -2.25
N PHE A 12 9.68 5.64 -3.49
CA PHE A 12 9.19 6.32 -4.69
C PHE A 12 8.57 5.32 -5.66
N ALA A 13 7.64 5.82 -6.48
CA ALA A 13 7.10 5.09 -7.62
C ALA A 13 7.40 5.85 -8.92
N SER A 14 7.66 5.12 -10.00
CA SER A 14 7.89 5.68 -11.34
C SER A 14 7.42 4.72 -12.43
N TYR A 15 7.29 5.21 -13.66
CA TYR A 15 7.13 4.33 -14.82
C TYR A 15 8.48 3.81 -15.29
N SER A 16 8.54 2.55 -15.73
CA SER A 16 9.77 1.95 -16.27
C SER A 16 10.38 2.75 -17.42
N LYS A 17 9.56 3.47 -18.19
CA LYS A 17 10.04 4.37 -19.26
C LYS A 17 10.99 5.47 -18.76
N PHE A 18 10.87 5.89 -17.49
CA PHE A 18 11.72 6.91 -16.87
C PHE A 18 12.92 6.34 -16.10
N ARG A 19 13.14 5.02 -16.15
CA ARG A 19 14.21 4.34 -15.40
C ARG A 19 15.60 4.95 -15.62
N VAL A 20 15.93 5.29 -16.87
CA VAL A 20 17.23 5.90 -17.19
C VAL A 20 17.39 7.25 -16.49
N ASP A 21 16.33 8.04 -16.45
CA ASP A 21 16.34 9.37 -15.81
C ASP A 21 16.36 9.25 -14.29
N VAL A 22 15.65 8.28 -13.71
CA VAL A 22 15.75 7.95 -12.27
C VAL A 22 17.18 7.59 -11.89
N ARG A 23 17.84 6.69 -12.63
CA ARG A 23 19.24 6.31 -12.34
C ARG A 23 20.19 7.51 -12.38
N LYS A 24 20.04 8.37 -13.40
CA LYS A 24 20.83 9.61 -13.52
C LYS A 24 20.57 10.54 -12.34
N LEU A 25 19.30 10.74 -11.97
CA LEU A 25 18.92 11.58 -10.83
C LEU A 25 19.59 11.11 -9.56
N TYR A 26 19.46 9.82 -9.22
CA TYR A 26 20.04 9.27 -8.00
C TYR A 26 21.57 9.35 -7.99
N SER A 27 22.21 8.93 -9.09
CA SER A 27 23.68 8.98 -9.22
C SER A 27 24.21 10.41 -9.09
N ASN A 28 23.54 11.40 -9.69
CA ASN A 28 23.97 12.81 -9.63
C ASN A 28 23.79 13.42 -8.23
N ASN A 29 22.94 12.82 -7.39
CA ASN A 29 22.68 13.27 -6.02
C ASN A 29 23.41 12.42 -4.96
N GLY A 30 24.42 11.64 -5.35
CA GLY A 30 25.29 10.92 -4.41
C GLY A 30 24.70 9.64 -3.83
N TRP A 31 23.62 9.12 -4.41
CA TRP A 31 23.05 7.82 -4.01
C TRP A 31 23.80 6.66 -4.69
N ILE A 32 23.95 5.56 -3.95
CA ILE A 32 24.66 4.36 -4.41
C ILE A 32 23.64 3.23 -4.60
N GLU A 33 23.49 2.76 -5.85
CA GLU A 33 22.61 1.64 -6.20
C GLU A 33 23.14 0.33 -5.60
N ASP A 34 22.25 -0.47 -5.01
CA ASP A 34 22.56 -1.85 -4.65
C ASP A 34 22.59 -2.71 -5.91
N GLN A 35 23.79 -3.02 -6.38
CA GLN A 35 23.98 -3.78 -7.62
C GLN A 35 23.50 -5.23 -7.51
N TYR A 36 23.60 -5.85 -6.32
CA TYR A 36 23.15 -7.24 -6.12
C TYR A 36 21.63 -7.30 -6.15
N PHE A 37 20.96 -6.42 -5.41
CA PHE A 37 19.51 -6.29 -5.41
C PHE A 37 18.99 -5.99 -6.82
N THR A 38 19.60 -5.02 -7.50
CA THR A 38 19.24 -4.64 -8.88
C THR A 38 19.38 -5.79 -9.85
N ARG A 39 20.40 -6.64 -9.72
CA ARG A 39 20.56 -7.78 -10.63
C ARG A 39 19.40 -8.78 -10.54
N ILE A 40 18.79 -8.91 -9.36
CA ILE A 40 17.71 -9.87 -9.10
C ILE A 40 16.34 -9.23 -9.34
N PHE A 41 16.15 -7.99 -8.90
CA PHE A 41 14.84 -7.31 -8.85
C PHE A 41 14.75 -6.05 -9.71
N GLY A 42 15.84 -5.68 -10.37
CA GLY A 42 16.00 -4.38 -11.04
C GLY A 42 15.01 -4.12 -12.16
N HIS A 43 14.31 -5.13 -12.69
CA HIS A 43 13.20 -4.91 -13.63
C HIS A 43 11.97 -4.29 -12.96
N ARG A 44 11.78 -4.46 -11.65
CA ARG A 44 10.62 -3.97 -10.89
C ARG A 44 10.96 -2.96 -9.81
N ARG A 45 12.12 -3.09 -9.17
CA ARG A 45 12.50 -2.27 -8.02
C ARG A 45 13.98 -1.95 -8.05
N LEU A 46 14.33 -0.70 -7.76
CA LEU A 46 15.71 -0.30 -7.49
C LEU A 46 15.84 0.06 -6.02
N LEU A 47 17.00 -0.24 -5.45
CA LEU A 47 17.34 0.08 -4.07
C LEU A 47 18.62 0.91 -4.08
N TYR A 48 18.57 2.04 -3.41
CA TYR A 48 19.71 2.95 -3.25
C TYR A 48 20.00 3.22 -1.79
N TYR A 49 21.27 3.50 -1.49
CA TYR A 49 21.72 3.95 -0.18
C TYR A 49 22.32 5.35 -0.28
N TYR A 50 22.10 6.15 0.77
CA TYR A 50 22.71 7.46 0.92
C TYR A 50 23.72 7.44 2.07
N GLY A 51 24.88 8.06 1.85
CA GLY A 51 25.97 8.10 2.82
C GLY A 51 26.74 6.77 2.95
N SER A 52 27.89 6.83 3.61
CA SER A 52 28.80 5.68 3.76
C SER A 52 28.31 4.63 4.76
N ASP A 53 27.43 5.01 5.69
CA ASP A 53 26.90 4.11 6.73
C ASP A 53 25.62 3.37 6.32
N LYS A 54 25.12 3.64 5.10
CA LYS A 54 23.93 3.01 4.49
C LYS A 54 22.67 3.07 5.36
N LYS A 55 22.58 4.00 6.31
CA LYS A 55 21.42 4.09 7.22
C LYS A 55 20.17 4.64 6.55
N ILE A 56 20.36 5.48 5.53
CA ILE A 56 19.28 6.03 4.72
C ILE A 56 19.25 5.23 3.43
N HIS A 57 18.10 4.65 3.11
CA HIS A 57 17.88 3.94 1.87
C HIS A 57 16.64 4.46 1.17
N SER A 58 16.58 4.24 -0.14
CA SER A 58 15.45 4.61 -0.96
C SER A 58 15.13 3.50 -1.94
N ASP A 59 13.85 3.15 -1.96
CA ASP A 59 13.29 2.12 -2.81
C ASP A 59 12.47 2.79 -3.92
N ILE A 60 12.71 2.39 -5.17
CA ILE A 60 11.98 2.90 -6.33
C ILE A 60 11.26 1.75 -6.99
N PHE A 61 9.93 1.77 -6.93
CA PHE A 61 9.05 0.79 -7.56
C PHE A 61 8.66 1.26 -8.97
N PHE A 62 8.73 0.35 -9.94
CA PHE A 62 8.40 0.63 -11.33
C PHE A 62 7.08 -0.02 -11.75
N ASP A 63 6.19 0.79 -12.31
CA ASP A 63 4.89 0.45 -12.91
C ASP A 63 3.85 -0.16 -11.96
N ARG A 64 4.27 -0.79 -10.87
CA ARG A 64 3.40 -1.43 -9.88
C ARG A 64 4.08 -1.65 -8.54
N LEU A 65 3.29 -1.78 -7.50
CA LEU A 65 3.71 -2.26 -6.18
C LEU A 65 3.41 -3.76 -6.08
N GLU A 66 4.45 -4.58 -5.94
CA GLU A 66 4.34 -6.04 -5.88
C GLU A 66 4.81 -6.54 -4.51
N PHE A 67 3.88 -6.68 -3.57
CA PHE A 67 4.10 -7.32 -2.28
C PHE A 67 3.31 -8.64 -2.20
N ASN A 68 2.45 -8.81 -1.20
CA ASN A 68 1.57 -9.99 -1.11
C ASN A 68 0.55 -10.01 -2.24
N HIS A 69 0.11 -8.83 -2.67
CA HIS A 69 -0.76 -8.59 -3.81
C HIS A 69 -0.11 -7.57 -4.76
N ILE A 70 -0.76 -7.28 -5.89
CA ILE A 70 -0.25 -6.32 -6.87
C ILE A 70 -1.17 -5.10 -6.91
N ILE A 71 -0.57 -3.92 -6.87
CA ILE A 71 -1.23 -2.65 -7.14
C ILE A 71 -0.57 -2.06 -8.38
N GLU A 72 -1.32 -1.97 -9.47
CA GLU A 72 -0.81 -1.39 -10.73
C GLU A 72 -0.84 0.14 -10.67
N PHE A 73 0.20 0.79 -11.20
CA PHE A 73 0.33 2.25 -11.24
C PHE A 73 0.11 2.87 -12.62
N GLU A 74 -0.20 2.07 -13.64
CA GLU A 74 -0.48 2.58 -14.98
C GLU A 74 -1.61 3.64 -14.97
N GLY A 75 -1.28 4.87 -15.38
CA GLY A 75 -2.19 6.02 -15.36
C GLY A 75 -2.59 6.54 -13.97
N ARG A 76 -1.94 6.06 -12.90
CA ARG A 76 -2.24 6.44 -11.51
C ARG A 76 -1.20 7.37 -10.88
N LEU A 77 0.02 7.45 -11.40
CA LEU A 77 1.08 8.29 -10.81
C LEU A 77 0.85 9.79 -11.06
N GLU A 78 0.00 10.15 -12.02
CA GLU A 78 -0.37 11.53 -12.35
C GLU A 78 -1.65 11.99 -11.65
N VAL A 79 -2.36 11.10 -10.97
CA VAL A 79 -3.67 11.37 -10.38
C VAL A 79 -3.55 12.22 -9.11
N ASP A 80 -2.44 12.11 -8.38
CA ASP A 80 -2.21 12.85 -7.14
C ASP A 80 -0.73 13.30 -7.01
N LYS A 81 -0.48 14.30 -6.16
CA LYS A 81 0.84 14.86 -5.89
C LYS A 81 0.90 15.47 -4.48
N PRO A 82 1.96 15.23 -3.69
CA PRO A 82 3.24 14.60 -4.07
C PRO A 82 3.28 13.08 -3.91
N THR A 83 2.19 12.44 -3.45
CA THR A 83 2.13 10.99 -3.23
C THR A 83 1.37 10.29 -4.35
N ILE A 84 1.40 8.94 -4.36
CA ILE A 84 0.38 8.17 -5.06
C ILE A 84 -1.01 8.47 -4.45
N PRO A 85 -2.12 8.21 -5.17
CA PRO A 85 -3.45 8.55 -4.66
C PRO A 85 -3.79 7.77 -3.39
N LEU A 86 -4.69 8.34 -2.57
CA LEU A 86 -5.03 7.81 -1.24
C LEU A 86 -5.61 6.39 -1.27
N ALA A 87 -6.26 6.00 -2.37
CA ALA A 87 -6.74 4.63 -2.55
C ALA A 87 -5.60 3.61 -2.66
N GLU A 88 -4.55 3.93 -3.41
CA GLU A 88 -3.34 3.13 -3.51
C GLU A 88 -2.57 3.07 -2.19
N LEU A 89 -2.43 4.19 -1.48
CA LEU A 89 -1.81 4.21 -0.14
C LEU A 89 -2.58 3.33 0.84
N PHE A 90 -3.91 3.38 0.80
CA PHE A 90 -4.75 2.51 1.62
C PHE A 90 -4.55 1.02 1.27
N LEU A 91 -4.59 0.69 -0.02
CA LEU A 91 -4.41 -0.69 -0.51
C LEU A 91 -3.01 -1.21 -0.21
N GLU A 92 -1.98 -0.37 -0.27
CA GLU A 92 -0.60 -0.70 0.10
C GLU A 92 -0.51 -1.21 1.53
N LYS A 93 -1.15 -0.54 2.47
CA LYS A 93 -1.18 -0.98 3.88
C LYS A 93 -2.02 -2.23 4.06
N MET A 94 -3.18 -2.29 3.41
CA MET A 94 -4.12 -3.38 3.58
C MET A 94 -3.76 -4.66 2.84
N GLN A 95 -2.84 -4.63 1.88
CA GLN A 95 -2.38 -5.85 1.20
C GLN A 95 -1.44 -6.72 2.05
N ILE A 96 -0.90 -6.23 3.16
CA ILE A 96 0.06 -6.97 3.98
C ILE A 96 -0.64 -8.09 4.76
N VAL A 97 -0.41 -9.35 4.37
CA VAL A 97 -1.11 -10.51 4.96
C VAL A 97 -0.80 -10.66 6.46
N MET A 98 0.47 -10.50 6.81
CA MET A 98 0.95 -10.45 8.18
C MET A 98 1.08 -8.98 8.62
N ILE A 99 -0.05 -8.27 8.62
CA ILE A 99 -0.08 -6.85 9.00
C ILE A 99 0.48 -6.63 10.42
N ASN A 100 1.30 -5.60 10.59
CA ASN A 100 1.87 -5.22 11.88
C ASN A 100 1.13 -4.02 12.48
N GLU A 101 1.47 -3.66 13.73
CA GLU A 101 0.84 -2.53 14.43
C GLU A 101 1.09 -1.18 13.74
N LYS A 102 2.27 -0.96 13.17
CA LYS A 102 2.59 0.28 12.44
C LYS A 102 1.64 0.47 11.26
N ASP A 103 1.43 -0.57 10.45
CA ASP A 103 0.53 -0.49 9.28
C ASP A 103 -0.93 -0.26 9.69
N VAL A 104 -1.36 -0.83 10.81
CA VAL A 104 -2.69 -0.55 11.40
C VAL A 104 -2.79 0.92 11.82
N ILE A 105 -1.81 1.45 12.55
CA ILE A 105 -1.80 2.84 12.99
C ILE A 105 -1.76 3.79 11.80
N ASP A 106 -0.89 3.55 10.81
CA ASP A 106 -0.80 4.35 9.58
C ASP A 106 -2.14 4.38 8.84
N THR A 107 -2.85 3.25 8.80
CA THR A 107 -4.18 3.15 8.16
C THR A 107 -5.24 3.90 8.95
N ILE A 108 -5.20 3.84 10.28
CA ILE A 108 -6.09 4.64 11.15
C ILE A 108 -5.86 6.13 10.92
N MET A 109 -4.60 6.56 10.83
CA MET A 109 -4.28 7.96 10.52
C MET A 109 -4.82 8.37 9.16
N LEU A 110 -4.60 7.57 8.11
CA LEU A 110 -5.13 7.83 6.77
C LEU A 110 -6.65 7.92 6.77
N LEU A 111 -7.32 6.93 7.39
CA LEU A 111 -8.77 6.90 7.55
C LEU A 111 -9.30 7.97 8.48
N ARG A 112 -8.49 8.59 9.36
CA ARG A 112 -8.93 9.71 10.19
C ARG A 112 -8.74 11.04 9.47
N GLU A 113 -7.68 11.22 8.69
CA GLU A 113 -7.43 12.48 7.98
C GLU A 113 -8.31 12.64 6.73
N HIS A 114 -8.50 11.57 5.94
CA HIS A 114 -9.14 11.68 4.63
C HIS A 114 -10.50 11.00 4.55
N GLU A 115 -11.46 11.68 3.92
CA GLU A 115 -12.78 11.10 3.67
C GLU A 115 -12.72 9.93 2.69
N VAL A 116 -13.60 8.95 2.89
CA VAL A 116 -13.87 7.93 1.89
C VAL A 116 -14.89 8.49 0.90
N GLY A 117 -14.56 8.55 -0.38
CA GLY A 117 -15.34 9.23 -1.41
C GLY A 117 -15.46 8.46 -2.72
N GLU A 118 -15.93 9.13 -3.76
CA GLU A 118 -16.13 8.55 -5.10
C GLU A 118 -15.03 8.95 -6.12
N GLY A 119 -14.06 9.75 -5.69
CA GLY A 119 -12.95 10.21 -6.53
C GLY A 119 -11.63 10.25 -5.74
N ASP A 120 -10.58 10.73 -6.42
CA ASP A 120 -9.21 10.73 -5.89
C ASP A 120 -8.78 12.07 -5.27
N LYS A 121 -9.58 13.14 -5.43
CA LYS A 121 -9.22 14.47 -4.93
C LYS A 121 -9.43 14.56 -3.42
N GLU A 122 -8.35 14.44 -2.64
CA GLU A 122 -8.35 14.48 -1.16
C GLU A 122 -9.29 13.43 -0.53
N GLN A 123 -9.54 12.34 -1.25
CA GLN A 123 -10.46 11.28 -0.84
C GLN A 123 -9.87 9.89 -1.11
N ILE A 124 -10.17 8.96 -0.23
CA ILE A 124 -9.95 7.53 -0.46
C ILE A 124 -11.04 7.05 -1.42
N ASN A 125 -10.67 6.82 -2.67
CA ASN A 125 -11.58 6.46 -3.76
C ASN A 125 -12.17 5.04 -3.58
N ALA A 126 -13.39 4.96 -3.02
CA ALA A 126 -14.04 3.70 -2.72
C ALA A 126 -14.44 2.89 -3.96
N PRO A 127 -15.03 3.48 -5.03
CA PRO A 127 -15.31 2.75 -6.26
C PRO A 127 -14.07 2.11 -6.89
N TYR A 128 -12.94 2.81 -6.88
CA TYR A 128 -11.68 2.27 -7.42
C TYR A 128 -11.18 1.07 -6.61
N ILE A 129 -11.14 1.18 -5.27
CA ILE A 129 -10.79 0.07 -4.38
C ILE A 129 -11.74 -1.11 -4.62
N ALA A 130 -13.05 -0.87 -4.63
CA ALA A 130 -14.06 -1.90 -4.81
C ALA A 130 -13.87 -2.67 -6.13
N LYS A 131 -13.60 -1.95 -7.23
CA LYS A 131 -13.37 -2.53 -8.55
C LYS A 131 -12.14 -3.45 -8.58
N ILE A 132 -11.03 -3.04 -7.96
CA ILE A 132 -9.83 -3.88 -7.85
C ILE A 132 -10.15 -5.17 -7.10
N LEU A 133 -10.76 -5.05 -5.92
CA LEU A 133 -11.05 -6.19 -5.05
C LEU A 133 -12.16 -7.10 -5.63
N ALA A 134 -13.02 -6.59 -6.51
CA ALA A 134 -13.99 -7.40 -7.24
C ALA A 134 -13.37 -8.27 -8.34
N GLY A 135 -12.16 -7.93 -8.79
CA GLY A 135 -11.35 -8.71 -9.73
C GLY A 135 -10.52 -9.81 -9.07
N ASP A 136 -10.13 -9.63 -7.81
CA ASP A 136 -9.20 -10.52 -7.12
C ASP A 136 -9.71 -10.96 -5.73
N TRP A 137 -10.07 -12.23 -5.61
CA TRP A 137 -10.55 -12.80 -4.34
C TRP A 137 -9.47 -12.85 -3.26
N GLY A 138 -8.22 -13.12 -3.63
CA GLY A 138 -7.11 -13.17 -2.68
C GLY A 138 -6.86 -11.79 -2.08
N PHE A 139 -6.80 -10.78 -2.94
CA PHE A 139 -6.61 -9.39 -2.49
C PHE A 139 -7.79 -8.93 -1.63
N TRP A 140 -9.03 -9.15 -2.11
CA TRP A 140 -10.24 -8.87 -1.32
C TRP A 140 -10.20 -9.52 0.06
N LYS A 141 -9.81 -10.79 0.13
CA LYS A 141 -9.76 -11.54 1.38
C LYS A 141 -8.78 -10.92 2.38
N THR A 142 -7.57 -10.60 1.92
CA THR A 142 -6.56 -9.95 2.78
C THR A 142 -7.02 -8.57 3.23
N VAL A 143 -7.52 -7.72 2.31
CA VAL A 143 -7.94 -6.35 2.64
C VAL A 143 -9.10 -6.34 3.63
N THR A 144 -10.15 -7.14 3.40
CA THR A 144 -11.30 -7.18 4.31
C THR A 144 -10.95 -7.75 5.68
N GLN A 145 -10.08 -8.76 5.76
CA GLN A 145 -9.56 -9.25 7.05
C GLN A 145 -8.74 -8.19 7.79
N ASN A 146 -7.92 -7.41 7.08
CA ASN A 146 -7.13 -6.36 7.68
C ASN A 146 -7.97 -5.16 8.11
N MET A 147 -9.01 -4.78 7.35
CA MET A 147 -10.00 -3.79 7.79
C MET A 147 -10.66 -4.19 9.13
N GLU A 148 -10.99 -5.47 9.30
CA GLU A 148 -11.55 -5.96 10.57
C GLU A 148 -10.54 -5.85 11.73
N LYS A 149 -9.26 -6.12 11.48
CA LYS A 149 -8.20 -5.89 12.48
C LYS A 149 -8.09 -4.40 12.84
N VAL A 150 -8.18 -3.50 11.86
CA VAL A 150 -8.16 -2.05 12.07
C VAL A 150 -9.38 -1.60 12.90
N LYS A 151 -10.59 -2.10 12.60
CA LYS A 151 -11.80 -1.84 13.40
C LYS A 151 -11.59 -2.26 14.85
N ASN A 152 -11.16 -3.50 15.07
CA ASN A 152 -10.95 -4.04 16.41
C ASN A 152 -9.85 -3.29 17.18
N TYR A 153 -8.75 -2.93 16.53
CA TYR A 153 -7.71 -2.11 17.15
C TYR A 153 -8.28 -0.74 17.56
N SER A 154 -9.05 -0.10 16.68
CA SER A 154 -9.63 1.23 16.93
C SER A 154 -10.59 1.22 18.12
N ILE A 155 -11.50 0.25 18.18
CA ILE A 155 -12.47 0.09 19.29
C ILE A 155 -11.77 -0.06 20.64
N ASN A 156 -10.74 -0.91 20.69
CA ASN A 156 -10.03 -1.25 21.92
C ASN A 156 -8.91 -0.26 22.27
N SER A 157 -8.59 0.68 21.39
CA SER A 157 -7.53 1.66 21.64
C SER A 157 -7.93 2.65 22.73
N THR A 158 -7.08 2.80 23.73
CA THR A 158 -7.17 3.87 24.75
C THR A 158 -6.50 5.17 24.30
N LYS A 159 -5.79 5.15 23.16
CA LYS A 159 -5.07 6.30 22.60
C LYS A 159 -5.91 7.14 21.64
N LEU A 160 -7.08 6.64 21.22
CA LEU A 160 -8.00 7.34 20.32
C LEU A 160 -9.16 7.94 21.11
N SER A 161 -9.56 9.15 20.75
CA SER A 161 -10.80 9.74 21.25
C SER A 161 -12.02 8.99 20.70
N ASP A 162 -13.17 9.07 21.36
CA ASP A 162 -14.40 8.44 20.87
C ASP A 162 -14.85 8.99 19.51
N GLU A 163 -14.56 10.26 19.25
CA GLU A 163 -14.82 10.89 17.95
C GLU A 163 -13.92 10.31 16.85
N ASP A 164 -12.62 10.17 17.10
CA ASP A 164 -11.70 9.59 16.12
C ASP A 164 -12.05 8.11 15.83
N LYS A 165 -12.43 7.35 16.88
CA LYS A 165 -12.92 5.98 16.72
C LYS A 165 -14.14 5.94 15.80
N LYS A 166 -15.12 6.80 16.05
CA LYS A 166 -16.35 6.87 15.25
C LYS A 166 -16.03 7.18 13.79
N ILE A 167 -15.22 8.20 13.51
CA ILE A 167 -14.82 8.57 12.14
C ILE A 167 -14.18 7.41 11.40
N VAL A 168 -13.23 6.72 12.04
CA VAL A 168 -12.50 5.60 11.43
C VAL A 168 -13.46 4.43 11.15
N LEU A 169 -14.34 4.09 12.10
CA LEU A 169 -15.30 3.00 11.93
C LEU A 169 -16.30 3.29 10.81
N GLU A 170 -16.85 4.50 10.74
CA GLU A 170 -17.78 4.92 9.68
C GLU A 170 -17.14 4.84 8.29
N ARG A 171 -15.86 5.24 8.17
CA ARG A 171 -15.11 5.19 6.91
C ARG A 171 -14.79 3.76 6.48
N ILE A 172 -14.43 2.87 7.42
CA ILE A 172 -14.27 1.44 7.12
C ILE A 172 -15.61 0.84 6.65
N GLU A 173 -16.72 1.18 7.29
CA GLU A 173 -18.04 0.70 6.89
C GLU A 173 -18.47 1.22 5.52
N LYS A 174 -18.09 2.45 5.17
CA LYS A 174 -18.30 2.99 3.82
C LYS A 174 -17.51 2.20 2.77
N LEU A 175 -16.24 1.89 3.03
CA LEU A 175 -15.41 1.06 2.13
C LEU A 175 -15.97 -0.36 1.99
N LEU A 176 -16.30 -1.03 3.10
CA LEU A 176 -16.88 -2.37 3.08
C LEU A 176 -18.19 -2.41 2.27
N ARG A 177 -19.09 -1.43 2.46
CA ARG A 177 -20.33 -1.32 1.68
C ARG A 177 -20.06 -1.15 0.18
N ALA A 178 -19.09 -0.32 -0.21
CA ALA A 178 -18.72 -0.16 -1.61
C ALA A 178 -18.16 -1.46 -2.20
N ILE A 179 -17.28 -2.13 -1.45
CA ILE A 179 -16.70 -3.42 -1.84
C ILE A 179 -17.79 -4.48 -2.02
N ASP A 180 -18.74 -4.58 -1.10
CA ASP A 180 -19.82 -5.59 -1.15
C ASP A 180 -20.77 -5.35 -2.32
N LYS A 181 -21.07 -4.08 -2.62
CA LYS A 181 -21.96 -3.68 -3.72
C LYS A 181 -21.37 -3.94 -5.11
N GLU A 182 -20.05 -3.88 -5.25
CA GLU A 182 -19.37 -4.05 -6.55
C GLU A 182 -19.52 -5.49 -7.09
N GLU A 183 -19.84 -5.64 -8.38
CA GLU A 183 -20.06 -6.94 -8.98
C GLU A 183 -18.77 -7.76 -9.09
N LYS A 184 -18.74 -8.93 -8.44
CA LYS A 184 -17.59 -9.83 -8.48
C LYS A 184 -17.48 -10.54 -9.83
N THR A 185 -16.26 -10.53 -10.37
CA THR A 185 -15.91 -11.23 -11.61
C THR A 185 -16.11 -12.75 -11.49
N LEU A 186 -16.20 -13.44 -12.64
CA LEU A 186 -16.30 -14.91 -12.65
C LEU A 186 -15.06 -15.58 -12.05
N SER A 187 -13.86 -15.06 -12.35
CA SER A 187 -12.60 -15.54 -11.76
C SER A 187 -12.60 -15.41 -10.24
N TRP A 188 -13.06 -14.27 -9.71
CA TRP A 188 -13.25 -14.05 -8.28
C TRP A 188 -14.19 -15.10 -7.68
N LYS A 189 -15.37 -15.30 -8.27
CA LYS A 189 -16.39 -16.26 -7.78
C LYS A 189 -15.87 -17.69 -7.79
N LEU A 190 -15.13 -18.09 -8.81
CA LEU A 190 -14.50 -19.41 -8.88
C LEU A 190 -13.39 -19.55 -7.81
N ARG A 191 -12.55 -18.53 -7.65
CA ARG A 191 -11.49 -18.51 -6.63
C ARG A 191 -12.06 -18.55 -5.20
N ALA A 192 -13.20 -17.92 -4.97
CA ALA A 192 -13.92 -17.95 -3.70
C ALA A 192 -14.36 -19.36 -3.29
N LYS A 193 -14.79 -20.19 -4.24
CA LYS A 193 -15.15 -21.60 -3.98
C LYS A 193 -13.96 -22.44 -3.52
N VAL A 194 -12.76 -22.12 -4.00
CA VAL A 194 -11.51 -22.75 -3.53
C VAL A 194 -11.19 -22.31 -2.10
N GLY A 195 -11.44 -21.03 -1.79
CA GLY A 195 -11.26 -20.45 -0.47
C GLY A 195 -9.81 -20.48 0.01
N GLU A 196 -9.63 -20.50 1.32
CA GLU A 196 -8.32 -20.43 1.97
C GLU A 196 -7.50 -21.75 1.87
N LYS A 197 -8.09 -22.81 1.30
CA LYS A 197 -7.43 -24.12 1.12
C LYS A 197 -6.21 -24.06 0.22
N LYS A 198 -6.16 -23.09 -0.69
CA LYS A 198 -4.97 -22.77 -1.49
C LYS A 198 -4.47 -21.39 -1.07
N LYS A 199 -3.14 -21.25 -0.97
CA LYS A 199 -2.48 -19.96 -0.77
C LYS A 199 -2.99 -18.94 -1.80
N TRP A 200 -3.24 -17.71 -1.36
CA TRP A 200 -3.86 -16.66 -2.18
C TRP A 200 -3.03 -15.39 -2.28
N TYR A 201 -1.80 -15.43 -1.77
CA TYR A 201 -0.88 -14.31 -1.73
C TYR A 201 0.54 -14.78 -2.06
N LYS A 202 1.38 -13.86 -2.52
CA LYS A 202 2.81 -14.08 -2.72
C LYS A 202 3.57 -13.83 -1.43
N ASP A 203 4.64 -14.56 -1.15
CA ASP A 203 5.55 -14.17 -0.07
C ASP A 203 6.30 -12.88 -0.44
N VAL A 204 6.43 -11.99 0.53
CA VAL A 204 7.26 -10.78 0.37
C VAL A 204 8.68 -11.15 0.75
N GLU A 205 9.64 -10.72 -0.06
CA GLU A 205 11.06 -10.95 0.21
C GLU A 205 11.50 -10.19 1.45
N GLU A 206 12.04 -10.90 2.43
CA GLU A 206 12.77 -10.28 3.53
C GLU A 206 14.10 -9.78 2.97
N VAL A 207 14.18 -8.48 2.71
CA VAL A 207 15.48 -7.84 2.57
C VAL A 207 16.09 -7.85 3.97
N TYR A 208 16.99 -8.80 4.26
CA TYR A 208 17.82 -8.75 5.46
C TYR A 208 18.59 -7.42 5.43
N ARG A 209 18.17 -6.49 6.29
CA ARG A 209 18.70 -5.13 6.41
C ARG A 209 19.48 -5.02 7.72
#